data_AF-A0A9E6RWC1-F1
#
_entry.id   AF-A0A9E6RWC1-F1
#
_cell.length_a   1.000
_cell.length_b   1.000
_cell.length_c   1.000
_cell.angle_alpha   90.00
_cell.angle_beta   90.00
_cell.angle_gamma   90.00
#
_symmetry.space_group_name_H-M   'P 1'
#
loop_
_entity.id
_entity.type
_entity.pdbx_description
1 polymer ?
#
loop_
_entity_poly.entity_id
_entity_poly.type
_entity_poly.pdbx_seq_one_letter_code
_entity_poly.pdbx_strand_id
1 'polypeptide(L)'
;MIKVMKLVLLILALLFLCAAIGSLFLYFQGKLHNVTTAGTFAALSGLFLNELSKIIDKQKQCSKFFLEQSLAGFENTINLLNDRNNDRIKWISAARILQQSLELAKRITENEHKSILEIQMDQYRHQLWEILNPNDERITPAFFYGVNDSSLDIQEAAKQSSLPTVGEPQDRLSSVQSLSEKSLFVIWSFMKFPENYADPLDHTFSQDEIERLRLQHPPLYKYLKHKQMYHPAVGKLHKLLDKEE
;
A
#
# COMPACT_ATOMS: atom_id res chain seq x y z
N MET A 1 -0.07 -21.39 -13.02
CA MET A 1 -1.24 -22.29 -13.17
C MET A 1 -2.52 -21.55 -13.58
N ILE A 2 -3.04 -20.58 -12.81
CA ILE A 2 -4.31 -19.87 -13.12
C ILE A 2 -4.29 -19.18 -14.48
N LYS A 3 -3.19 -18.49 -14.86
CA LYS A 3 -3.06 -17.86 -16.19
C LYS A 3 -3.18 -18.86 -17.35
N VAL A 4 -2.57 -20.03 -17.21
CA VAL A 4 -2.61 -21.10 -18.23
C VAL A 4 -4.03 -21.65 -18.34
N MET A 5 -4.72 -21.87 -17.22
CA MET A 5 -6.11 -22.33 -17.21
C MET A 5 -7.06 -21.33 -17.88
N LYS A 6 -6.92 -20.03 -17.59
CA LYS A 6 -7.70 -18.97 -18.28
C LYS A 6 -7.46 -18.99 -19.80
N LEU A 7 -6.21 -19.09 -20.22
CA LEU A 7 -5.85 -19.15 -21.64
C LEU A 7 -6.45 -20.38 -22.33
N VAL A 8 -6.36 -21.55 -21.69
CA VAL A 8 -6.93 -22.81 -22.22
C VAL A 8 -8.45 -22.70 -22.36
N LEU A 9 -9.16 -22.21 -21.35
CA LEU A 9 -10.61 -22.04 -21.40
C LEU A 9 -11.04 -21.04 -22.49
N LEU A 10 -10.28 -19.94 -22.65
CA LEU A 10 -10.54 -18.97 -23.70
C LEU A 10 -10.33 -19.57 -25.10
N ILE A 11 -9.24 -20.33 -25.31
CA ILE A 11 -8.97 -21.01 -26.58
C ILE A 11 -10.09 -22.02 -26.89
N LEU A 12 -10.52 -22.82 -25.91
CA LEU A 12 -11.62 -23.77 -26.08
C LEU A 12 -12.93 -23.05 -26.43
N ALA A 13 -13.27 -21.98 -25.70
CA ALA A 13 -14.46 -21.18 -25.98
C ALA A 13 -14.46 -20.64 -27.42
N LEU A 14 -13.33 -20.10 -27.88
CA LEU A 14 -13.17 -19.57 -29.23
C LEU A 14 -13.22 -20.68 -30.29
N LEU A 15 -12.59 -21.84 -30.04
CA LEU A 15 -12.62 -22.97 -30.96
C LEU A 15 -14.05 -23.48 -31.17
N PHE A 16 -14.81 -23.65 -30.09
CA PHE A 16 -16.21 -24.07 -30.18
C PHE A 16 -17.10 -22.99 -30.82
N LEU A 17 -16.82 -21.71 -30.60
CA LEU A 17 -17.53 -20.63 -31.28
C LEU A 17 -17.27 -20.66 -32.81
N CYS A 18 -16.01 -20.83 -33.23
CA CYS A 18 -15.65 -21.00 -34.63
C CYS A 18 -16.30 -22.24 -35.25
N ALA A 19 -16.33 -23.36 -34.53
CA ALA A 19 -17.00 -24.58 -34.97
C ALA A 19 -18.53 -24.39 -35.11
N ALA A 20 -19.16 -23.62 -34.22
CA ALA A 20 -20.57 -23.26 -34.32
C ALA A 20 -20.84 -22.44 -35.59
N ILE A 21 -20.04 -21.39 -35.83
CA ILE A 21 -20.15 -20.53 -37.02
C ILE A 21 -19.91 -21.34 -38.31
N GLY A 22 -18.88 -22.17 -38.34
CA GLY A 22 -18.57 -23.04 -39.48
C GLY A 22 -19.69 -24.06 -39.78
N SER A 23 -20.28 -24.66 -38.75
CA SER A 23 -21.41 -25.58 -38.90
C SER A 23 -22.64 -24.86 -39.47
N LEU A 24 -22.87 -23.63 -39.04
CA LEU A 24 -23.99 -22.81 -39.51
C LEU A 24 -23.80 -22.40 -40.99
N PHE A 25 -22.57 -22.10 -41.39
CA PHE A 25 -22.23 -21.87 -42.80
C PHE A 25 -22.44 -23.13 -43.67
N LEU A 26 -22.01 -24.31 -43.20
CA LEU A 26 -22.23 -25.58 -43.91
C LEU A 26 -23.73 -25.94 -44.03
N TYR A 27 -24.53 -25.60 -43.01
CA TYR A 27 -25.98 -25.74 -43.06
C TYR A 27 -26.60 -24.87 -44.17
N PHE A 28 -26.20 -23.60 -44.27
CA PHE A 28 -26.69 -22.72 -45.35
C PHE A 28 -26.26 -23.17 -46.74
N GLN A 29 -25.15 -23.90 -46.87
CA GLN A 29 -24.74 -24.53 -48.14
C GLN A 29 -25.50 -25.83 -48.46
N GLY A 30 -26.43 -26.28 -47.59
CA GLY A 30 -27.17 -27.53 -47.75
C GLY A 30 -26.35 -28.80 -47.48
N LYS A 31 -25.13 -28.66 -46.93
CA LYS A 31 -24.24 -29.80 -46.62
C LYS A 31 -24.55 -30.45 -45.27
N LEU A 32 -25.29 -29.77 -44.41
CA LEU A 32 -25.81 -30.30 -43.13
C LEU A 32 -27.34 -30.26 -43.15
N HIS A 33 -27.96 -31.31 -42.62
CA HIS A 33 -29.42 -31.44 -42.59
C HIS A 33 -30.08 -30.79 -41.36
N ASN A 34 -29.32 -30.44 -40.32
CA ASN A 34 -29.86 -29.87 -39.09
C ASN A 34 -28.91 -28.83 -38.46
N VAL A 35 -29.50 -27.84 -37.79
CA VAL A 35 -28.84 -26.75 -37.05
C VAL A 35 -28.38 -27.19 -35.65
N THR A 36 -28.84 -28.34 -35.16
CA THR A 36 -28.51 -28.85 -33.81
C THR A 36 -27.01 -28.88 -33.51
N THR A 37 -26.16 -29.24 -34.49
CA THR A 37 -24.70 -29.23 -34.32
C THR A 37 -24.14 -27.85 -33.98
N ALA A 38 -24.64 -26.80 -34.66
CA ALA A 38 -24.23 -25.43 -34.36
C ALA A 38 -24.71 -25.00 -32.96
N GLY A 39 -25.94 -25.39 -32.58
CA GLY A 39 -26.48 -25.16 -31.23
C GLY A 39 -25.65 -25.80 -30.12
N THR A 40 -25.23 -27.05 -30.30
CA THR A 40 -24.37 -27.76 -29.33
C THR A 40 -23.02 -27.05 -29.15
N PHE A 41 -22.36 -26.66 -30.25
CA PHE A 41 -21.09 -25.94 -30.17
C PHE A 41 -21.23 -24.55 -29.54
N ALA A 42 -22.31 -23.83 -29.83
CA ALA A 42 -22.59 -22.55 -29.18
C ALA A 42 -22.81 -22.71 -27.67
N ALA A 43 -23.56 -23.74 -27.24
CA ALA A 43 -23.77 -24.05 -25.83
C ALA A 43 -22.46 -24.40 -25.11
N LEU A 44 -21.58 -25.20 -25.74
CA LEU A 44 -20.26 -25.53 -25.18
C LEU A 44 -19.38 -24.27 -25.05
N SER A 45 -19.34 -23.41 -26.07
CA SER A 45 -18.63 -22.13 -26.00
C SER A 45 -19.12 -21.27 -24.83
N GLY A 46 -20.45 -21.15 -24.66
CA GLY A 46 -21.07 -20.45 -23.54
C GLY A 46 -20.69 -21.03 -22.17
N LEU A 47 -20.63 -22.35 -22.03
CA LEU A 47 -20.19 -23.00 -20.79
C LEU A 47 -18.74 -22.65 -20.44
N PHE A 48 -17.82 -22.69 -21.42
CA PHE A 48 -16.42 -22.33 -21.18
C PHE A 48 -16.25 -20.84 -20.83
N LEU A 49 -16.98 -19.93 -21.47
CA LEU A 49 -16.98 -18.51 -21.12
C LEU A 49 -17.52 -18.26 -19.71
N ASN A 50 -18.58 -18.97 -19.31
CA ASN A 50 -19.13 -18.87 -17.96
C ASN A 50 -18.11 -19.33 -16.91
N GLU A 51 -17.45 -20.47 -17.11
CA GLU A 51 -16.40 -20.94 -16.20
C GLU A 51 -15.18 -20.00 -16.18
N LEU A 52 -14.80 -19.43 -17.32
CA LEU A 52 -13.77 -18.39 -17.39
C LEU A 52 -14.16 -17.17 -16.53
N SER A 53 -15.39 -16.68 -16.64
CA SER A 53 -15.90 -15.57 -15.83
C SER A 53 -15.80 -15.89 -14.34
N LYS A 54 -16.27 -17.07 -13.91
CA LYS A 54 -16.19 -17.51 -12.51
C LYS A 54 -14.74 -17.51 -11.99
N ILE A 55 -13.78 -17.95 -12.79
CA ILE A 55 -12.37 -17.95 -12.39
C ILE A 55 -11.82 -16.52 -12.25
N ILE A 56 -12.17 -15.63 -13.17
CA ILE A 56 -11.79 -14.22 -13.13
C ILE A 56 -12.40 -13.55 -11.89
N ASP A 57 -13.70 -13.73 -11.68
CA ASP A 57 -14.45 -13.17 -10.55
C ASP A 57 -13.90 -13.69 -9.22
N LYS A 58 -13.61 -14.99 -9.12
CA LYS A 58 -12.98 -15.57 -7.94
C LYS A 58 -11.60 -14.98 -7.66
N GLN A 59 -10.78 -14.76 -8.69
CA GLN A 59 -9.48 -14.12 -8.50
C GLN A 59 -9.64 -12.68 -7.99
N LYS A 60 -10.56 -11.92 -8.59
CA LYS A 60 -10.87 -10.55 -8.15
C LYS A 60 -11.36 -10.52 -6.71
N GLN A 61 -12.25 -11.44 -6.33
CA GLN A 61 -12.75 -11.59 -4.96
C GLN A 61 -11.62 -11.96 -3.97
N CYS A 62 -10.74 -12.91 -4.32
CA CYS A 62 -9.59 -13.25 -3.48
C CYS A 62 -8.65 -12.05 -3.29
N SER A 63 -8.36 -11.32 -4.37
CA SER A 63 -7.55 -10.10 -4.28
C SER A 63 -8.20 -9.02 -3.42
N LYS A 64 -9.53 -8.85 -3.53
CA LYS A 64 -10.31 -7.92 -2.71
C LYS A 64 -10.27 -8.31 -1.23
N PHE A 65 -10.46 -9.59 -0.93
CA PHE A 65 -10.37 -10.11 0.44
C PHE A 65 -9.01 -9.81 1.07
N PHE A 66 -7.91 -10.07 0.36
CA PHE A 66 -6.57 -9.75 0.87
C PHE A 66 -6.35 -8.26 1.08
N LEU A 67 -6.89 -7.41 0.19
CA LEU A 67 -6.87 -5.96 0.38
C LEU A 67 -7.59 -5.57 1.68
N GLU A 68 -8.84 -5.98 1.84
CA GLU A 68 -9.66 -5.64 3.02
C GLU A 68 -9.00 -6.09 4.33
N GLN A 69 -8.48 -7.33 4.38
CA GLN A 69 -7.81 -7.84 5.57
C GLN A 69 -6.49 -7.12 5.87
N SER A 70 -5.73 -6.74 4.84
CA SER A 70 -4.50 -5.97 5.00
C SER A 70 -4.80 -4.56 5.55
N LEU A 71 -5.79 -3.87 4.97
CA LEU A 71 -6.22 -2.54 5.41
C LEU A 71 -6.75 -2.55 6.85
N ALA A 72 -7.58 -3.54 7.21
CA ALA A 72 -8.07 -3.68 8.57
C ALA A 72 -6.93 -3.91 9.59
N GLY A 73 -5.88 -4.63 9.19
CA GLY A 73 -4.70 -4.80 10.03
C GLY A 73 -3.86 -3.53 10.17
N PHE A 74 -3.74 -2.72 9.12
CA PHE A 74 -3.12 -1.39 9.23
C PHE A 74 -3.91 -0.47 10.15
N GLU A 75 -5.24 -0.41 10.00
CA GLU A 75 -6.11 0.37 10.86
C GLU A 75 -6.01 -0.06 12.33
N ASN A 76 -6.02 -1.37 12.60
CA ASN A 76 -5.81 -1.90 13.94
C ASN A 76 -4.44 -1.52 14.52
N THR A 77 -3.40 -1.48 13.69
CA THR A 77 -2.06 -1.03 14.10
C THR A 77 -2.10 0.43 14.54
N ILE A 78 -2.77 1.30 13.77
CA ILE A 78 -2.98 2.71 14.14
C ILE A 78 -3.76 2.81 15.45
N ASN A 79 -4.91 2.14 15.55
CA ASN A 79 -5.77 2.21 16.73
C ASN A 79 -5.05 1.78 18.01
N LEU A 80 -4.14 0.80 17.93
CA LEU A 80 -3.33 0.37 19.07
C LEU A 80 -2.29 1.42 19.52
N LEU A 81 -1.88 2.33 18.64
CA LEU A 81 -0.78 3.27 18.86
C LEU A 81 -1.23 4.75 18.86
N ASN A 82 -2.47 5.04 18.48
CA ASN A 82 -2.98 6.39 18.26
C ASN A 82 -3.02 7.26 19.54
N ASP A 83 -3.14 6.63 20.70
CA ASP A 83 -3.05 7.29 22.01
C ASP A 83 -1.62 7.67 22.40
N ARG A 84 -0.62 7.39 21.54
CA ARG A 84 0.81 7.58 21.79
C ARG A 84 1.24 6.93 23.10
N ASN A 85 0.74 5.72 23.37
CA ASN A 85 1.18 4.95 24.52
C ASN A 85 2.62 4.45 24.35
N ASN A 86 3.27 4.16 25.47
CA ASN A 86 4.59 3.54 25.58
C ASN A 86 4.48 2.07 26.09
N ASP A 87 3.34 1.41 25.85
CA ASP A 87 3.07 0.05 26.33
C ASP A 87 3.73 -0.99 25.40
N ARG A 88 4.77 -1.65 25.92
CA ARG A 88 5.51 -2.69 25.20
C ARG A 88 4.62 -3.77 24.56
N ILE A 89 3.56 -4.21 25.23
CA ILE A 89 2.66 -5.27 24.73
C ILE A 89 1.84 -4.75 23.55
N LYS A 90 1.32 -3.52 23.65
CA LYS A 90 0.61 -2.87 22.53
C LYS A 90 1.54 -2.70 21.33
N TRP A 91 2.77 -2.23 21.54
CA TRP A 91 3.77 -2.06 20.47
C TRP A 91 4.18 -3.37 19.79
N ILE A 92 4.39 -4.44 20.55
CA ILE A 92 4.67 -5.76 19.98
C ILE A 92 3.48 -6.29 19.19
N SER A 93 2.27 -6.13 19.72
CA SER A 93 1.03 -6.55 19.05
C SER A 93 0.82 -5.78 17.74
N ALA A 94 0.96 -4.45 17.78
CA ALA A 94 0.87 -3.58 16.62
C ALA A 94 1.89 -3.97 15.55
N ALA A 95 3.16 -4.16 15.92
CA ALA A 95 4.20 -4.59 14.99
C ALA A 95 3.91 -5.95 14.34
N ARG A 96 3.40 -6.93 15.11
CA ARG A 96 3.01 -8.25 14.57
C ARG A 96 1.86 -8.14 13.58
N ILE A 97 0.82 -7.37 13.93
CA ILE A 97 -0.34 -7.14 13.05
C ILE A 97 0.12 -6.47 11.76
N LEU A 98 0.94 -5.41 11.87
CA LEU A 98 1.49 -4.70 10.72
C LEU A 98 2.28 -5.63 9.80
N GLN A 99 3.16 -6.45 10.37
CA GLN A 99 3.96 -7.41 9.61
C GLN A 99 3.09 -8.44 8.89
N GLN A 100 2.08 -9.00 9.56
CA GLN A 100 1.15 -9.93 8.92
C GLN A 100 0.32 -9.26 7.81
N SER A 101 -0.08 -8.01 8.03
CA SER A 101 -0.85 -7.21 7.07
C SER A 101 -0.04 -6.94 5.81
N LEU A 102 1.27 -6.67 5.94
CA LEU A 102 2.20 -6.57 4.82
C LEU A 102 2.36 -7.88 4.06
N GLU A 103 2.38 -9.03 4.75
CA GLU A 103 2.40 -10.33 4.08
C GLU A 103 1.10 -10.64 3.33
N LEU A 104 -0.05 -10.18 3.82
CA LEU A 104 -1.33 -10.27 3.10
C LEU A 104 -1.34 -9.35 1.87
N ALA A 105 -0.83 -8.12 2.00
CA ALA A 105 -0.71 -7.16 0.89
C ALA A 105 0.06 -7.74 -0.31
N LYS A 106 1.13 -8.52 -0.06
CA LYS A 106 1.90 -9.20 -1.12
C LYS A 106 1.06 -10.19 -1.95
N ARG A 107 -0.10 -10.64 -1.46
CA ARG A 107 -0.99 -11.59 -2.14
C ARG A 107 -2.04 -10.93 -3.03
N ILE A 108 -2.11 -9.60 -3.04
CA ILE A 108 -3.04 -8.85 -3.88
C ILE A 108 -2.57 -8.92 -5.34
N THR A 109 -3.45 -9.37 -6.24
CA THR A 109 -3.09 -9.61 -7.64
C THR A 109 -3.64 -8.58 -8.61
N GLU A 110 -4.84 -8.04 -8.35
CA GLU A 110 -5.49 -7.09 -9.25
C GLU A 110 -4.85 -5.70 -9.12
N ASN A 111 -4.62 -5.04 -10.25
CA ASN A 111 -3.90 -3.76 -10.31
C ASN A 111 -4.67 -2.64 -9.62
N GLU A 112 -5.99 -2.59 -9.80
CA GLU A 112 -6.86 -1.61 -9.17
C GLU A 112 -6.80 -1.72 -7.64
N HIS A 113 -6.74 -2.94 -7.11
CA HIS A 113 -6.60 -3.17 -5.67
C HIS A 113 -5.20 -2.78 -5.17
N LYS A 114 -4.15 -2.96 -5.97
CA LYS A 114 -2.79 -2.51 -5.62
C LYS A 114 -2.70 -0.99 -5.55
N SER A 115 -3.29 -0.28 -6.52
CA SER A 115 -3.32 1.18 -6.50
C SER A 115 -4.08 1.72 -5.28
N ILE A 116 -5.20 1.08 -4.91
CA ILE A 116 -5.91 1.42 -3.66
C ILE A 116 -5.01 1.17 -2.44
N LEU A 117 -4.33 0.02 -2.38
CA LEU A 117 -3.42 -0.30 -1.30
C LEU A 117 -2.32 0.76 -1.16
N GLU A 118 -1.68 1.17 -2.27
CA GLU A 118 -0.59 2.15 -2.27
C GLU A 118 -1.02 3.49 -1.66
N ILE A 119 -2.17 4.02 -2.09
CA ILE A 119 -2.76 5.26 -1.54
C ILE A 119 -2.99 5.12 -0.04
N GLN A 120 -3.58 4.00 0.39
CA GLN A 120 -3.86 3.75 1.80
C GLN A 120 -2.58 3.59 2.63
N MET A 121 -1.57 2.90 2.10
CA MET A 121 -0.29 2.75 2.77
C MET A 121 0.38 4.10 3.01
N ASP A 122 0.33 5.04 2.06
CA ASP A 122 0.87 6.40 2.26
C ASP A 122 0.14 7.15 3.39
N GLN A 123 -1.19 7.00 3.49
CA GLN A 123 -1.97 7.56 4.60
C GLN A 123 -1.54 6.97 5.94
N TYR A 124 -1.42 5.64 6.04
CA TYR A 124 -1.00 4.98 7.27
C TYR A 124 0.46 5.27 7.65
N ARG A 125 1.35 5.44 6.67
CA ARG A 125 2.73 5.88 6.91
C ARG A 125 2.75 7.24 7.59
N HIS A 126 1.98 8.19 7.06
CA HIS A 126 1.87 9.52 7.63
C HIS A 126 1.30 9.48 9.05
N GLN A 127 0.23 8.72 9.28
CA GLN A 127 -0.34 8.58 10.62
C GLN A 127 0.64 7.98 11.64
N LEU A 128 1.40 6.95 11.26
CA LEU A 128 2.44 6.40 12.13
C LEU A 128 3.59 7.39 12.37
N TRP A 129 3.94 8.19 11.35
CA TRP A 129 4.93 9.26 11.51
C TRP A 129 4.45 10.32 12.51
N GLU A 130 3.18 10.71 12.49
CA GLU A 130 2.59 11.65 13.46
C GLU A 130 2.54 11.09 14.89
N ILE A 131 2.49 9.76 15.04
CA ILE A 131 2.58 9.10 16.36
C ILE A 131 4.02 9.18 16.90
N LEU A 132 5.02 9.01 16.03
CA LEU A 132 6.45 9.03 16.36
C LEU A 132 7.14 10.34 15.95
N ASN A 133 6.41 11.45 15.90
CA ASN A 133 6.94 12.72 15.41
C ASN A 133 8.09 13.18 16.31
N PRO A 134 9.32 13.32 15.78
CA PRO A 134 10.49 13.69 16.60
C PRO A 134 10.41 15.12 17.15
N ASN A 135 9.50 15.94 16.64
CA ASN A 135 9.27 17.30 17.15
C ASN A 135 8.19 17.35 18.24
N ASP A 136 7.55 16.22 18.57
CA ASP A 136 6.59 16.14 19.68
C ASP A 136 7.35 16.00 21.01
N GLU A 137 7.06 16.88 21.96
CA GLU A 137 7.66 16.91 23.31
C GLU A 137 7.42 15.62 24.11
N ARG A 138 6.44 14.79 23.74
CA ARG A 138 6.16 13.49 24.37
C ARG A 138 7.07 12.37 23.88
N ILE A 139 7.65 12.50 22.68
CA ILE A 139 8.47 11.46 22.06
C ILE A 139 9.94 11.72 22.42
N THR A 140 10.28 11.45 23.68
CA THR A 140 11.65 11.58 24.21
C THR A 140 12.34 10.21 24.31
N PRO A 141 13.66 10.13 24.57
CA PRO A 141 14.30 8.84 24.84
C PRO A 141 13.61 8.04 25.95
N ALA A 142 13.05 8.70 26.97
CA ALA A 142 12.31 8.06 28.06
C ALA A 142 11.04 7.33 27.60
N PHE A 143 10.38 7.83 26.55
CA PHE A 143 9.22 7.18 25.93
C PHE A 143 9.53 5.74 25.52
N PHE A 144 10.68 5.52 24.87
CA PHE A 144 11.08 4.19 24.39
C PHE A 144 11.46 3.22 25.52
N TYR A 145 11.73 3.74 26.71
CA TYR A 145 11.92 2.95 27.91
C TYR A 145 10.61 2.58 28.62
N GLY A 146 9.45 2.98 28.09
CA GLY A 146 8.17 2.64 28.70
C GLY A 146 7.86 3.46 29.96
N VAL A 147 8.59 4.57 30.17
CA VAL A 147 8.46 5.42 31.36
C VAL A 147 7.49 6.57 31.08
N ASN A 148 6.61 6.87 32.05
CA ASN A 148 5.56 7.88 31.90
C ASN A 148 6.08 9.33 31.99
N ASP A 149 7.20 9.54 32.69
CA ASP A 149 7.82 10.85 32.84
C ASP A 149 8.75 11.12 31.66
N SER A 150 8.33 12.01 30.75
CA SER A 150 9.08 12.38 29.55
C SER A 150 10.26 13.30 29.84
N SER A 151 10.34 13.89 31.04
CA SER A 151 11.40 14.83 31.44
C SER A 151 12.69 14.16 31.92
N LEU A 152 12.65 12.86 32.18
CA LEU A 152 13.80 12.09 32.65
C LEU A 152 14.91 12.04 31.60
N ASP A 153 16.15 12.03 32.08
CA ASP A 153 17.27 11.73 31.20
C ASP A 153 17.23 10.24 30.77
N ILE A 154 17.99 9.93 29.72
CA ILE A 154 18.01 8.59 29.14
C ILE A 154 18.52 7.51 30.12
N GLN A 155 19.45 7.86 31.01
CA GLN A 155 20.03 6.92 31.97
C GLN A 155 19.05 6.63 33.11
N GLU A 156 18.32 7.63 33.58
CA GLU A 156 17.29 7.52 34.61
C GLU A 156 16.09 6.75 34.10
N ALA A 157 15.64 7.03 32.87
CA ALA A 157 14.60 6.24 32.23
C ALA A 157 14.99 4.76 32.09
N ALA A 158 16.25 4.49 31.69
CA ALA A 158 16.77 3.12 31.59
C ALA A 158 16.80 2.39 32.93
N LYS A 159 17.21 3.08 34.01
CA LYS A 159 17.18 2.55 35.38
C LYS A 159 15.74 2.22 35.79
N GLN A 160 14.79 3.14 35.59
CA GLN A 160 13.40 2.94 35.96
C GLN A 160 12.74 1.79 35.18
N SER A 161 13.02 1.67 33.89
CA SER A 161 12.52 0.57 33.05
C SER A 161 13.02 -0.82 33.48
N SER A 162 14.06 -0.89 34.29
CA SER A 162 14.67 -2.13 34.77
C SER A 162 14.18 -2.52 36.16
N LEU A 163 13.39 -1.67 36.82
CA LEU A 163 12.85 -1.96 38.14
C LEU A 163 11.69 -2.97 38.02
N PRO A 164 11.58 -3.92 38.96
CA PRO A 164 10.42 -4.81 39.02
C PRO A 164 9.16 -4.00 39.37
N THR A 165 8.05 -4.35 38.73
CA THR A 165 6.75 -3.75 39.03
C THR A 165 6.35 -4.09 40.47
N VAL A 166 5.84 -3.12 41.23
CA VAL A 166 5.42 -3.33 42.63
C VAL A 166 4.39 -4.47 42.69
N GLY A 167 4.75 -5.59 43.33
CA GLY A 167 3.91 -6.78 43.46
C GLY A 167 4.31 -7.99 42.60
N GLU A 168 5.34 -7.88 41.74
CA GLU A 168 5.88 -9.02 40.99
C GLU A 168 6.96 -9.79 41.79
N PRO A 169 7.02 -11.14 41.69
CA PRO A 169 8.08 -11.92 42.31
C PRO A 169 9.45 -11.54 41.72
N GLN A 170 10.45 -11.29 42.59
CA GLN A 170 11.82 -10.91 42.20
C GLN A 170 12.53 -11.91 41.26
N ASP A 171 12.05 -13.16 41.16
CA ASP A 171 12.61 -14.19 40.28
C ASP A 171 12.25 -14.04 38.79
N ARG A 172 11.33 -13.13 38.42
CA ARG A 172 11.05 -12.86 37.01
C ARG A 172 11.98 -11.77 36.47
N LEU A 173 13.09 -12.20 35.87
CA LEU A 173 14.04 -11.43 35.05
C LEU A 173 13.43 -10.69 33.82
N SER A 174 12.12 -10.45 33.77
CA SER A 174 11.39 -10.00 32.57
C SER A 174 10.45 -8.82 32.82
N SER A 175 10.75 -7.95 33.78
CA SER A 175 10.04 -6.67 33.95
C SER A 175 10.60 -5.56 33.04
N VAL A 176 11.16 -5.91 31.87
CA VAL A 176 11.66 -4.92 30.92
C VAL A 176 10.47 -4.19 30.31
N GLN A 177 10.17 -3.00 30.84
CA GLN A 177 9.10 -2.13 30.37
C GLN A 177 9.42 -1.46 29.03
N SER A 178 10.70 -1.41 28.65
CA SER A 178 11.14 -0.79 27.41
C SER A 178 10.51 -1.42 26.18
N LEU A 179 10.22 -0.55 25.20
CA LEU A 179 9.69 -0.97 23.91
C LEU A 179 10.68 -1.91 23.23
N SER A 180 10.15 -2.95 22.58
CA SER A 180 11.00 -3.90 21.87
C SER A 180 11.61 -3.24 20.64
N GLU A 181 12.93 -3.27 20.52
CA GLU A 181 13.65 -2.80 19.34
C GLU A 181 13.10 -3.41 18.04
N LYS A 182 12.75 -4.71 18.06
CA LYS A 182 12.14 -5.38 16.90
C LYS A 182 10.78 -4.78 16.53
N SER A 183 9.96 -4.45 17.53
CA SER A 183 8.67 -3.79 17.27
C SER A 183 8.86 -2.39 16.70
N LEU A 184 9.78 -1.61 17.27
CA LEU A 184 10.14 -0.28 16.78
C LEU A 184 10.66 -0.33 15.34
N PHE A 185 11.53 -1.29 15.04
CA PHE A 185 12.09 -1.47 13.70
C PHE A 185 11.01 -1.76 12.65
N VAL A 186 10.01 -2.59 12.97
CA VAL A 186 8.92 -2.91 12.04
C VAL A 186 8.07 -1.66 11.77
N ILE A 187 7.68 -0.93 12.82
CA ILE A 187 6.90 0.31 12.68
C ILE A 187 7.70 1.34 11.88
N TRP A 188 8.95 1.57 12.26
CA TRP A 188 9.83 2.54 11.61
C TRP A 188 10.14 2.21 10.15
N SER A 189 10.36 0.93 9.84
CA SER A 189 10.61 0.49 8.47
C SER A 189 9.39 0.71 7.58
N PHE A 190 8.18 0.56 8.12
CA PHE A 190 6.96 0.85 7.37
C PHE A 190 6.80 2.35 7.10
N MET A 191 7.09 3.20 8.08
CA MET A 191 7.01 4.67 7.95
C MET A 191 7.91 5.22 6.84
N LYS A 192 9.01 4.54 6.52
CA LYS A 192 9.90 4.96 5.44
C LYS A 192 9.25 4.74 4.08
N PHE A 193 9.47 5.72 3.20
CA PHE A 193 9.29 5.49 1.78
C PHE A 193 10.31 4.46 1.28
N PRO A 194 9.90 3.55 0.38
CA PRO A 194 10.83 2.65 -0.30
C PRO A 194 11.93 3.46 -1.00
N GLU A 195 13.16 2.94 -1.06
CA GLU A 195 14.28 3.61 -1.75
C GLU A 195 13.99 3.82 -3.25
N ASN A 196 13.13 2.99 -3.82
CA ASN A 196 12.67 3.07 -5.20
C ASN A 196 11.32 3.82 -5.36
N TYR A 197 10.90 4.60 -4.36
CA TYR A 197 9.69 5.42 -4.48
C TYR A 197 9.91 6.51 -5.53
N ALA A 198 9.26 6.35 -6.68
CA ALA A 198 9.09 7.42 -7.65
C ALA A 198 7.89 8.25 -7.21
N ASP A 199 8.06 9.57 -7.14
CA ASP A 199 6.92 10.48 -6.95
C ASP A 199 5.92 10.22 -8.09
N PRO A 200 4.69 9.76 -7.79
CA PRO A 200 3.70 9.45 -8.82
C PRO A 200 3.15 10.71 -9.49
N LEU A 201 3.46 11.90 -8.96
CA LEU A 201 3.09 13.18 -9.56
C LEU A 201 4.06 13.53 -10.70
N ASP A 202 3.72 13.10 -11.91
CA ASP A 202 4.50 13.32 -13.13
C ASP A 202 4.18 14.64 -13.85
N HIS A 203 3.07 15.28 -13.48
CA HIS A 203 2.65 16.54 -14.07
C HIS A 203 3.40 17.73 -13.50
N THR A 204 3.92 18.56 -14.39
CA THR A 204 4.54 19.85 -14.05
C THR A 204 3.76 20.98 -14.71
N PHE A 205 3.80 22.16 -14.11
CA PHE A 205 3.16 23.33 -14.69
C PHE A 205 3.79 23.70 -16.04
N SER A 206 2.98 23.81 -17.08
CA SER A 206 3.39 24.41 -18.35
C SER A 206 3.63 25.92 -18.19
N GLN A 207 4.38 26.52 -19.11
CA GLN A 207 4.65 27.97 -19.04
C GLN A 207 3.36 28.80 -19.11
N ASP A 208 2.41 28.39 -19.95
CA ASP A 208 1.12 29.08 -20.09
C ASP A 208 0.31 29.03 -18.78
N GLU A 209 0.31 27.89 -18.08
CA GLU A 209 -0.32 27.75 -16.78
C GLU A 209 0.35 28.65 -15.74
N ILE A 210 1.68 28.71 -15.74
CA ILE A 210 2.44 29.59 -14.84
C ILE A 210 2.04 31.05 -15.08
N GLU A 211 2.00 31.53 -16.33
CA GLU A 211 1.62 32.91 -16.63
C GLU A 211 0.20 33.24 -16.18
N ARG A 212 -0.76 32.30 -16.30
CA ARG A 212 -2.13 32.50 -15.79
C ARG A 212 -2.17 32.68 -14.27
N LEU A 213 -1.28 32.01 -13.53
CA LEU A 213 -1.16 32.14 -12.07
C LEU A 213 -0.70 33.54 -11.64
N ARG A 214 -0.10 34.35 -12.53
CA ARG A 214 0.37 35.70 -12.20
C ARG A 214 -0.73 36.57 -11.60
N LEU A 215 -1.95 36.45 -12.13
CA LEU A 215 -3.12 37.19 -11.66
C LEU A 215 -3.98 36.38 -10.68
N GLN A 216 -4.13 35.07 -10.92
CA GLN A 216 -5.02 34.21 -10.14
C GLN A 216 -4.45 33.77 -8.79
N HIS A 217 -3.13 33.54 -8.73
CA HIS A 217 -2.45 33.09 -7.51
C HIS A 217 -1.00 33.60 -7.43
N PRO A 218 -0.80 34.93 -7.23
CA PRO A 218 0.51 35.58 -7.31
C PRO A 218 1.63 34.94 -6.45
N PRO A 219 1.37 34.40 -5.24
CA PRO A 219 2.42 33.73 -4.46
C PRO A 219 2.97 32.47 -5.13
N LEU A 220 2.10 31.67 -5.76
CA LEU A 220 2.49 30.43 -6.43
C LEU A 220 3.26 30.74 -7.71
N TYR A 221 2.80 31.73 -8.47
CA TYR A 221 3.54 32.25 -9.63
C TYR A 221 4.97 32.68 -9.25
N LYS A 222 5.12 33.49 -8.19
CA LYS A 222 6.44 33.94 -7.71
C LYS A 222 7.32 32.75 -7.31
N TYR A 223 6.77 31.77 -6.60
CA TYR A 223 7.48 30.54 -6.25
C TYR A 223 7.94 29.76 -7.49
N LEU A 224 7.06 29.54 -8.47
CA LEU A 224 7.37 28.77 -9.68
C LEU A 224 8.41 29.49 -10.56
N LYS A 225 8.28 30.80 -10.76
CA LYS A 225 9.30 31.60 -11.48
C LYS A 225 10.63 31.60 -10.75
N HIS A 226 10.63 31.73 -9.42
CA HIS A 226 11.85 31.63 -8.63
C HIS A 226 12.50 30.24 -8.78
N LYS A 227 11.72 29.16 -8.73
CA LYS A 227 12.23 27.79 -8.92
C LYS A 227 12.78 27.55 -10.33
N GLN A 228 12.24 28.22 -11.35
CA GLN A 228 12.78 28.17 -12.72
C GLN A 228 14.11 28.91 -12.88
N MET A 229 14.32 29.99 -12.12
CA MET A 229 15.53 30.78 -12.19
C MET A 229 16.64 30.27 -11.26
N TYR A 230 16.25 29.59 -10.18
CA TYR A 230 17.16 29.27 -9.09
C TYR A 230 17.01 27.84 -8.59
N HIS A 231 18.14 27.18 -8.38
CA HIS A 231 18.24 25.88 -7.73
C HIS A 231 18.89 26.03 -6.35
N PRO A 232 18.18 25.74 -5.25
CA PRO A 232 18.78 25.74 -3.93
C PRO A 232 19.62 24.47 -3.73
N ALA A 233 20.89 24.62 -3.37
CA ALA A 233 21.78 23.51 -3.02
C ALA A 233 22.68 23.91 -1.84
N VAL A 234 22.83 23.01 -0.84
CA VAL A 234 23.69 23.21 0.33
C VAL A 234 23.45 24.54 1.05
N GLY A 235 22.17 24.92 1.20
CA GLY A 235 21.77 26.18 1.85
C GLY A 235 22.09 27.46 1.07
N LYS A 236 22.56 27.35 -0.18
CA LYS A 236 22.83 28.48 -1.08
C LYS A 236 21.93 28.45 -2.31
N LEU A 237 21.66 29.62 -2.87
CA LEU A 237 20.85 29.79 -4.07
C LEU A 237 21.76 29.90 -5.28
N HIS A 238 21.64 28.98 -6.24
CA HIS A 238 22.39 29.00 -7.49
C HIS A 238 21.47 29.41 -8.63
N LYS A 239 21.86 30.40 -9.43
CA LYS A 239 21.13 30.73 -10.65
C LYS A 239 21.33 29.59 -11.64
N LEU A 240 20.24 29.06 -12.20
CA LEU A 240 20.33 28.12 -13.31
C LEU A 240 20.89 28.92 -14.49
N LEU A 241 22.14 28.66 -14.88
CA LEU A 241 22.76 29.29 -16.04
C LEU A 241 21.84 29.03 -17.24
N ASP A 242 21.51 30.08 -17.97
CA ASP A 242 20.69 29.99 -19.18
C ASP A 242 21.29 28.88 -20.04
N LYS A 243 20.50 27.83 -20.32
CA LYS A 243 20.87 26.88 -21.36
C LYS A 243 20.96 27.69 -22.65
N GLU A 244 22.17 28.05 -23.03
CA GLU A 244 22.47 28.60 -24.35
C GLU A 244 21.85 27.63 -25.37
N GLU A 245 20.97 28.18 -26.20
CA GLU A 245 20.29 27.51 -27.32
C GLU A 245 21.27 26.90 -28.33
#